data_AF-A0A973NRE8-F1
#
_entry.id   AF-A0A973NRE8-F1
#
_cell.length_a   1.000
_cell.length_b   1.000
_cell.length_c   1.000
_cell.angle_alpha   90.00
_cell.angle_beta   90.00
_cell.angle_gamma   90.00
#
_symmetry.space_group_name_H-M   'P 1'
#
loop_
_entity.id
_entity.type
_entity.pdbx_description
1 polymer ?
#
loop_
_entity_poly.entity_id
_entity_poly.type
_entity_poly.pdbx_seq_one_letter_code
_entity_poly.pdbx_strand_id
1 'polypeptide(L)' 'MKKIIVCVLLLAAACKDNRPPTPTPEQSQQLNEAEDLLNNMTANEEGPEQRPGPSNSTD' A
#
# COMPACT_ATOMS: atom_id res chain seq x y z
N MET A 1 15.68 -21.55 24.76
CA MET A 1 16.89 -21.11 24.03
C MET A 1 16.78 -21.34 22.52
N LYS A 2 16.80 -22.58 22.02
CA LYS A 2 16.84 -22.86 20.56
C LYS A 2 15.65 -22.29 19.76
N LYS A 3 14.45 -22.32 20.33
CA LYS A 3 13.24 -21.71 19.73
C LYS A 3 13.30 -20.18 19.68
N ILE A 4 13.92 -19.55 20.67
CA ILE A 4 14.06 -18.08 20.76
C ILE A 4 14.99 -17.58 19.65
N ILE A 5 16.10 -18.30 19.40
CA ILE A 5 17.05 -17.97 18.33
C ILE A 5 16.36 -18.02 16.95
N VAL A 6 15.53 -19.03 16.71
CA VAL A 6 14.78 -19.15 15.44
C VAL A 6 13.82 -17.98 15.25
N CYS A 7 13.08 -17.58 16.28
CA CYS A 7 12.19 -16.41 16.19
C CYS A 7 12.95 -15.12 15.89
N VAL A 8 14.07 -14.87 16.57
CA VAL A 8 14.89 -13.66 16.36
C VAL A 8 15.44 -13.59 14.93
N LEU A 9 15.87 -14.72 14.36
CA LEU A 9 16.36 -14.78 12.98
C LEU A 9 15.26 -14.51 11.95
N LEU A 10 14.03 -14.97 12.21
CA LEU A 10 12.88 -14.71 11.33
C LEU A 10 12.47 -13.23 11.35
N LEU A 11 12.48 -12.58 12.52
CA LEU A 11 12.22 -11.14 12.61
C LEU A 11 13.31 -10.31 11.92
N ALA A 12 14.57 -10.72 12.03
CA ALA A 12 15.69 -10.02 11.37
C ALA A 12 15.59 -10.04 9.83
N ALA A 13 15.00 -11.09 9.24
CA ALA A 13 14.80 -11.18 7.80
C ALA A 13 13.66 -10.29 7.27
N ALA A 14 12.66 -9.99 8.11
CA ALA A 14 11.50 -9.19 7.73
C ALA A 14 11.74 -7.66 7.80
N CYS A 15 12.82 -7.22 8.46
CA CYS A 15 13.14 -5.81 8.65
C CYS A 15 14.06 -5.21 7.57
N LYS A 16 14.11 -5.81 6.37
CA LYS A 16 14.86 -5.21 5.26
C LYS A 16 13.94 -4.28 4.48
N ASP A 17 14.20 -2.99 4.56
CA ASP A 17 13.42 -1.94 3.89
C ASP A 17 13.69 -1.96 2.37
N ASN A 18 13.15 -2.97 1.68
CA ASN A 18 13.22 -3.12 0.23
C ASN A 18 12.05 -2.37 -0.43
N ARG A 19 11.82 -1.11 -0.05
CA ARG A 19 10.81 -0.30 -0.73
C ARG A 19 11.33 0.10 -2.11
N PRO A 20 10.47 0.12 -3.14
CA PRO A 20 10.83 0.73 -4.39
C PRO A 20 11.16 2.22 -4.16
N PRO A 21 12.06 2.81 -4.96
CA PRO A 21 12.35 4.23 -4.88
C PRO A 21 11.07 5.03 -5.17
N THR A 22 11.00 6.24 -4.61
CA THR A 22 9.92 7.18 -4.94
C THR A 22 9.90 7.41 -6.46
N PRO A 23 8.72 7.29 -7.11
CA PRO A 23 8.61 7.55 -8.55
C PRO A 23 9.04 8.97 -8.91
N THR A 24 9.58 9.16 -10.12
CA THR A 24 9.82 10.52 -10.64
C THR A 24 8.48 11.26 -10.88
N PRO A 25 8.50 12.59 -11.05
CA PRO A 25 7.30 13.35 -11.39
C PRO A 25 6.59 12.82 -12.65
N GLU A 26 7.34 12.47 -13.70
CA GLU A 26 6.81 11.94 -14.96
C GLU A 26 6.19 10.55 -14.77
N GLN A 27 6.83 9.69 -13.97
CA GLN A 27 6.28 8.37 -13.64
C GLN A 27 5.00 8.48 -12.81
N SER A 28 4.95 9.43 -11.88
CA SER A 28 3.76 9.71 -11.09
C SER A 28 2.63 10.22 -11.96
N GLN A 29 2.94 11.10 -12.93
CA GLN A 29 1.95 11.61 -13.87
C GLN A 29 1.35 10.49 -14.74
N GLN A 30 2.19 9.62 -15.31
CA GLN A 30 1.74 8.47 -16.09
C GLN A 30 0.84 7.53 -15.27
N LEU A 31 1.17 7.33 -14.00
CA LEU A 31 0.37 6.48 -13.11
C LEU A 31 -0.99 7.12 -12.79
N ASN A 32 -1.01 8.42 -12.54
CA ASN A 32 -2.26 9.15 -12.30
C ASN A 32 -3.18 9.13 -13.54
N GLU A 33 -2.62 9.33 -14.73
CA GLU A 33 -3.39 9.26 -15.99
C GLU A 33 -3.98 7.85 -16.20
N ALA A 34 -3.23 6.79 -15.89
CA ALA A 34 -3.72 5.42 -15.95
C ALA A 34 -4.83 5.15 -14.92
N GLU A 35 -4.69 5.69 -13.70
CA GLU A 35 -5.70 5.60 -12.64
C GLU A 35 -6.99 6.33 -13.04
N ASP A 36 -6.89 7.52 -13.61
CA ASP A 36 -8.04 8.30 -14.11
C ASP A 36 -8.82 7.55 -15.20
N LEU A 37 -8.10 6.87 -16.11
CA LEU A 37 -8.72 6.03 -17.13
C LEU A 37 -9.49 4.85 -16.52
N LEU A 38 -8.89 4.15 -15.55
CA LEU A 38 -9.54 3.05 -14.83
C LEU A 38 -10.75 3.52 -14.03
N ASN A 39 -10.63 4.66 -13.35
CA ASN A 39 -11.72 5.26 -12.59
C ASN A 39 -12.87 5.66 -13.52
N ASN A 40 -12.59 6.22 -14.70
CA ASN A 40 -13.61 6.54 -15.69
C ASN A 40 -14.30 5.29 -16.26
N MET A 41 -13.52 4.23 -16.51
CA MET A 41 -14.10 2.94 -16.93
C MET A 41 -14.97 2.31 -15.84
N THR A 42 -14.58 2.45 -14.56
CA THR A 42 -15.30 1.89 -13.40
C THR A 42 -16.45 2.79 -12.92
N ALA A 43 -16.44 4.09 -13.23
CA ALA A 43 -17.49 5.04 -12.87
C ALA A 43 -18.86 4.75 -13.50
N ASN A 44 -18.95 3.77 -14.41
CA ASN A 44 -20.21 3.27 -14.97
C ASN A 44 -20.70 1.96 -14.34
N GLU A 45 -19.96 1.39 -13.38
CA GLU A 45 -20.42 0.28 -12.51
C GLU A 45 -20.10 0.64 -11.05
N GLU A 46 -21.09 1.22 -10.38
CA GLU A 46 -21.09 1.69 -8.99
C GLU A 46 -20.48 0.65 -8.02
N GLY A 47 -19.20 0.81 -7.67
CA GLY A 47 -18.49 0.07 -6.62
C GLY A 47 -18.56 0.83 -5.28
N PRO A 48 -18.58 0.13 -4.12
CA PRO A 48 -19.35 0.53 -2.95
C PRO A 48 -18.92 1.89 -2.39
N GLU A 49 -19.93 2.75 -2.15
CA GLU A 49 -19.83 4.04 -1.47
C GLU A 49 -19.36 3.93 0.00
N GLN A 50 -18.27 3.24 0.34
CA GLN A 50 -17.70 3.32 1.70
C GLN A 50 -16.18 3.13 1.66
N ARG A 51 -15.44 4.24 1.71
CA ARG A 51 -14.16 4.27 2.43
C ARG A 51 -14.46 4.74 3.85
N PRO A 52 -14.40 3.86 4.88
CA PRO A 52 -14.24 4.35 6.23
C PRO A 52 -12.92 5.13 6.24
N GLY A 53 -13.00 6.43 6.55
CA GLY A 53 -11.81 7.21 6.88
C GLY A 53 -11.05 6.57 8.04
N PRO A 54 -9.80 6.98 8.29
CA PRO A 54 -9.04 6.44 9.41
C PRO A 54 -9.87 6.51 10.69
N SER A 55 -10.05 5.36 11.35
CA SER A 55 -10.74 5.27 12.64
C SER A 55 -9.94 6.08 13.64
N ASN A 56 -10.38 7.32 13.90
CA ASN A 56 -9.80 8.14 14.94
C ASN A 56 -10.36 7.65 16.28
N SER A 57 -9.88 6.50 16.72
CA SER A 57 -10.10 5.99 18.08
C SER A 57 -9.08 6.69 18.98
N THR A 58 -9.45 7.85 19.50
CA THR A 58 -8.84 8.41 20.71
C THR A 58 -9.65 7.89 21.89
N ASP A 59 -9.11 6.87 22.55
CA ASP A 59 -9.18 6.45 23.98
C ASP A 59 -9.08 4.92 24.12
#